data_AF-A0A1C2C2E0-F1
#
_entry.id   AF-A0A1C2C2E0-F1
#
_cell.length_a   1.000
_cell.length_b   1.000
_cell.length_c   1.000
_cell.angle_alpha   90.00
_cell.angle_beta   90.00
_cell.angle_gamma   90.00
#
_symmetry.space_group_name_H-M   'P 1'
#
loop_
_entity.id
_entity.type
_entity.pdbx_description
1 polymer ?
#
loop_
_entity_poly.entity_id
_entity_poly.type
_entity_poly.pdbx_seq_one_letter_code
_entity_poly.pdbx_strand_id
1 'polypeptide(L)'
;MQHASRPPRQYYRNGPPHRSGADVSFADLVTILGFNSIHIGRWVTAAEQQQAANLFFDAFADLQQLLQVPAEVISLRGTLALTFGIGGQPGVCAFYQPQGRILALAKNAGGGSLAHEWMHAFDHYIAQKMFQGEVSAGQFASRTWLTRQPVKAHPLNALLDQAFTKLFVSDDGCDVSDFFQHCRNLDQAASRLYLSLPEEMTARAFEKVLQSQSLKNSFLVAGTRQTAAARAGVYPEPQLTAELGQLWLGYFRLLGQQLQTV
;
A
#
# COMPACT_ATOMS: atom_id res chain seq x y z
N MET A 1 -24.82 15.03 25.74
CA MET A 1 -25.23 14.27 24.54
C MET A 1 -24.33 13.05 24.45
N GLN A 2 -24.87 11.85 24.64
CA GLN A 2 -24.13 10.60 24.51
C GLN A 2 -23.85 10.37 23.01
N HIS A 3 -22.58 10.42 22.60
CA HIS A 3 -22.20 9.94 21.28
C HIS A 3 -22.42 8.43 21.26
N ALA A 4 -23.51 7.98 20.64
CA ALA A 4 -23.69 6.57 20.33
C ALA A 4 -22.54 6.14 19.41
N SER A 5 -21.59 5.39 19.97
CA SER A 5 -20.47 4.81 19.24
C SER A 5 -21.03 3.86 18.18
N ARG A 6 -20.77 4.17 16.91
CA ARG A 6 -21.07 3.26 15.79
C ARG A 6 -20.44 1.89 16.10
N PRO A 7 -21.16 0.77 15.92
CA PRO A 7 -20.61 -0.55 16.22
C PRO A 7 -19.29 -0.74 15.46
N PRO A 8 -18.28 -1.36 16.11
CA PRO A 8 -16.97 -1.53 15.51
C PRO A 8 -17.09 -2.28 14.19
N ARG A 9 -16.43 -1.78 13.16
CA ARG A 9 -16.40 -2.41 11.84
C ARG A 9 -15.78 -3.80 11.99
N GLN A 10 -16.50 -4.83 11.55
CA GLN A 10 -15.97 -6.19 11.54
C GLN A 10 -15.04 -6.36 10.33
N TYR A 11 -13.88 -6.97 10.56
CA TYR A 11 -12.92 -7.32 9.54
C TYR A 11 -12.86 -8.84 9.38
N TYR A 12 -12.84 -9.30 8.14
CA TYR A 12 -12.73 -10.71 7.77
C TYR A 12 -11.31 -11.01 7.29
N ARG A 13 -10.77 -12.16 7.71
CA ARG A 13 -9.54 -12.72 7.16
C ARG A 13 -9.59 -14.25 7.09
N ASN A 14 -8.82 -14.84 6.17
CA ASN A 14 -8.65 -16.29 6.03
C ASN A 14 -7.18 -16.75 6.10
N GLY A 15 -6.28 -15.88 6.59
CA GLY A 15 -4.87 -16.20 6.76
C GLY A 15 -4.56 -17.07 7.98
N PRO A 16 -3.32 -17.57 8.09
CA PRO A 16 -2.87 -18.34 9.24
C PRO A 16 -3.05 -17.59 10.57
N PRO A 17 -3.17 -18.30 11.70
CA PRO A 17 -3.24 -17.66 13.01
C PRO A 17 -1.86 -17.15 13.45
N HIS A 18 -1.41 -16.01 12.91
CA HIS A 18 -0.06 -15.44 13.13
C HIS A 18 0.25 -15.14 14.60
N ARG A 19 -0.78 -14.88 15.42
CA ARG A 19 -0.65 -14.60 16.86
C ARG A 19 -0.81 -15.83 17.75
N SER A 20 -1.09 -17.00 17.17
CA SER A 20 -1.33 -18.26 17.91
C SER A 20 -2.36 -18.16 19.05
N GLY A 21 -3.35 -17.28 18.90
CA GLY A 21 -4.40 -17.04 19.91
C GLY A 21 -4.05 -16.01 20.99
N ALA A 22 -2.83 -15.46 20.99
CA ALA A 22 -2.43 -14.39 21.89
C ALA A 22 -2.76 -13.00 21.34
N ASP A 23 -2.88 -12.04 22.26
CA ASP A 23 -2.91 -10.63 21.94
C ASP A 23 -1.48 -10.11 21.73
N VAL A 24 -1.33 -9.17 20.80
CA VAL A 24 -0.07 -8.45 20.55
C VAL A 24 -0.26 -6.96 20.76
N SER A 25 0.82 -6.26 21.06
CA SER A 25 0.85 -4.82 21.28
C SER A 25 1.52 -4.09 20.11
N PHE A 26 1.37 -2.77 20.06
CA PHE A 26 2.13 -1.95 19.10
C PHE A 26 3.65 -2.00 19.34
N ALA A 27 4.10 -2.26 20.57
CA ALA A 27 5.51 -2.49 20.86
C ALA A 27 6.03 -3.79 20.20
N ASP A 28 5.17 -4.81 20.09
CA ASP A 28 5.51 -6.04 19.37
C ASP A 28 5.65 -5.79 17.87
N LEU A 29 4.84 -4.91 17.28
CA LEU A 29 5.02 -4.53 15.87
C LEU A 29 6.36 -3.82 15.62
N VAL A 30 6.80 -2.94 16.53
CA VAL A 30 8.13 -2.33 16.46
C VAL A 30 9.21 -3.40 16.55
N THR A 31 9.10 -4.31 17.52
CA THR A 31 10.15 -5.29 17.82
C THR A 31 10.23 -6.41 16.78
N ILE A 32 9.09 -6.94 16.34
CA ILE A 32 8.98 -8.11 15.45
C ILE A 32 9.06 -7.69 13.98
N LEU A 33 8.35 -6.61 13.60
CA LEU A 33 8.29 -6.16 12.21
C LEU A 33 9.34 -5.09 11.87
N GLY A 34 9.97 -4.49 12.89
CA GLY A 34 11.05 -3.53 12.74
C GLY A 34 10.60 -2.13 12.34
N PHE A 35 9.35 -1.73 12.62
CA PHE A 35 8.91 -0.33 12.38
C PHE A 35 9.75 0.66 13.18
N ASN A 36 10.04 1.83 12.59
CA ASN A 36 10.84 2.88 13.22
C ASN A 36 10.23 3.35 14.54
N SER A 37 8.94 3.65 14.50
CA SER A 37 8.14 4.06 15.64
C SER A 37 6.66 3.84 15.36
N ILE A 38 5.87 3.70 16.41
CA ILE A 38 4.41 3.68 16.33
C ILE A 38 3.82 4.64 17.36
N HIS A 39 2.98 5.57 16.90
CA HIS A 39 2.32 6.55 17.76
C HIS A 39 0.80 6.38 17.74
N ILE A 40 0.21 6.37 18.93
CA ILE A 40 -1.22 6.18 19.14
C ILE A 40 -1.85 7.50 19.58
N GLY A 41 -2.99 7.85 18.98
CA GLY A 41 -3.71 9.07 19.32
C GLY A 41 -4.29 9.03 20.73
N ARG A 42 -4.26 10.19 21.41
CA ARG A 42 -4.74 10.35 22.80
C ARG A 42 -6.18 9.90 23.08
N TRP A 43 -7.02 9.84 22.04
CA TRP A 43 -8.45 9.51 22.14
C TRP A 43 -8.73 8.04 21.76
N VAL A 44 -7.69 7.24 21.55
CA VAL A 44 -7.81 5.79 21.36
C VAL A 44 -7.86 5.15 22.75
N THR A 45 -8.92 4.41 23.04
CA THR A 45 -9.06 3.70 24.32
C THR A 45 -8.14 2.46 24.36
N ALA A 46 -7.86 1.92 25.55
CA ALA A 46 -7.02 0.73 25.68
C ALA A 46 -7.58 -0.49 24.89
N ALA A 47 -8.90 -0.69 24.91
CA ALA A 47 -9.55 -1.76 24.16
C ALA A 47 -9.42 -1.55 22.63
N GLU A 48 -9.60 -0.31 22.16
CA GLU A 48 -9.42 0.02 20.73
C GLU A 48 -7.96 -0.13 20.31
N GLN A 49 -7.01 0.25 21.18
CA GLN A 49 -5.59 0.09 20.94
C GLN A 49 -5.22 -1.40 20.81
N GLN A 50 -5.71 -2.24 21.73
CA GLN A 50 -5.47 -3.69 21.69
C GLN A 50 -6.04 -4.32 20.42
N GLN A 51 -7.29 -4.00 20.08
CA GLN A 51 -7.91 -4.49 18.85
C GLN A 51 -7.14 -4.02 17.60
N ALA A 52 -6.72 -2.76 17.56
CA ALA A 52 -5.95 -2.22 16.45
C ALA A 52 -4.59 -2.91 16.30
N ALA A 53 -3.86 -3.10 17.40
CA ALA A 53 -2.56 -3.78 17.38
C ALA A 53 -2.66 -5.19 16.76
N ASN A 54 -3.68 -5.96 17.19
CA ASN A 54 -3.97 -7.27 16.59
C ASN A 54 -4.28 -7.20 15.10
N LEU A 55 -5.13 -6.24 14.68
CA LEU A 55 -5.50 -6.06 13.28
C LEU A 55 -4.31 -5.67 12.40
N PHE A 56 -3.46 -4.75 12.87
CA PHE A 56 -2.25 -4.36 12.15
C PHE A 56 -1.26 -5.52 12.05
N PHE A 57 -1.02 -6.24 13.16
CA PHE A 57 -0.11 -7.38 13.14
C PHE A 57 -0.57 -8.45 12.15
N ASP A 58 -1.84 -8.87 12.23
CA ASP A 58 -2.40 -9.88 11.33
C ASP A 58 -2.35 -9.41 9.86
N ALA A 59 -2.61 -8.12 9.60
CA ALA A 59 -2.56 -7.56 8.25
C ALA A 59 -1.13 -7.44 7.68
N PHE A 60 -0.16 -7.04 8.48
CA PHE A 60 1.24 -6.99 8.03
C PHE A 60 1.82 -8.39 7.85
N ALA A 61 1.48 -9.35 8.73
CA ALA A 61 1.89 -10.74 8.55
C ALA A 61 1.23 -11.38 7.31
N ASP A 62 -0.05 -11.10 7.04
CA ASP A 62 -0.69 -11.51 5.78
C ASP A 62 -0.04 -10.84 4.56
N LEU A 63 0.39 -9.57 4.67
CA LEU A 63 1.14 -8.88 3.62
C LEU A 63 2.51 -9.54 3.38
N GLN A 64 3.26 -9.91 4.43
CA GLN A 64 4.51 -10.68 4.30
C GLN A 64 4.30 -11.96 3.51
N GLN A 65 3.24 -12.70 3.82
CA GLN A 65 2.93 -13.96 3.16
C GLN A 65 2.52 -13.76 1.69
N LEU A 66 1.71 -12.74 1.40
CA LEU A 66 1.33 -12.37 0.03
C LEU A 66 2.55 -12.02 -0.82
N LEU A 67 3.45 -11.21 -0.26
CA LEU A 67 4.64 -10.72 -0.94
C LEU A 67 5.81 -11.72 -0.91
N GLN A 68 5.77 -12.72 -0.02
CA GLN A 68 6.82 -13.70 0.23
C GLN A 68 8.15 -13.04 0.66
N VAL A 69 8.07 -12.13 1.63
CA VAL A 69 9.21 -11.31 2.09
C VAL A 69 9.43 -11.38 3.60
N PRO A 70 10.67 -11.18 4.10
CA PRO A 70 10.92 -11.03 5.52
C PRO A 70 10.32 -9.74 6.08
N ALA A 71 10.24 -9.67 7.42
CA ALA A 71 9.66 -8.54 8.16
C ALA A 71 10.30 -7.20 7.80
N GLU A 72 11.62 -7.17 7.59
CA GLU A 72 12.36 -5.97 7.22
C GLU A 72 11.87 -5.30 5.92
N VAL A 73 11.23 -6.05 5.01
CA VAL A 73 10.66 -5.45 3.79
C VAL A 73 9.39 -4.67 4.11
N ILE A 74 8.58 -5.15 5.05
CA ILE A 74 7.33 -4.49 5.44
C ILE A 74 7.59 -3.14 6.10
N SER A 75 8.60 -3.08 6.97
CA SER A 75 9.03 -1.83 7.62
C SER A 75 9.98 -0.98 6.75
N LEU A 76 10.23 -1.40 5.51
CA LEU A 76 11.13 -0.74 4.56
C LEU A 76 12.51 -0.48 5.20
N ARG A 77 13.10 -1.55 5.76
CA ARG A 77 14.34 -1.58 6.54
C ARG A 77 14.32 -0.63 7.73
N GLY A 78 13.22 -0.65 8.47
CA GLY A 78 13.00 0.18 9.66
C GLY A 78 12.98 1.68 9.42
N THR A 79 12.71 2.11 8.17
CA THR A 79 12.54 3.52 7.84
C THR A 79 11.10 3.99 7.95
N LEU A 80 10.14 3.06 8.05
CA LEU A 80 8.72 3.33 8.07
C LEU A 80 8.22 3.50 9.51
N ALA A 81 7.49 4.58 9.77
CA ALA A 81 6.78 4.83 11.02
C ALA A 81 5.26 4.67 10.81
N LEU A 82 4.52 4.46 11.91
CA LEU A 82 3.07 4.31 11.89
C LEU A 82 2.39 5.24 12.89
N THR A 83 1.25 5.79 12.49
CA THR A 83 0.35 6.52 13.39
C THR A 83 -1.06 5.97 13.29
N PHE A 84 -1.71 5.81 14.45
CA PHE A 84 -3.08 5.32 14.53
C PHE A 84 -3.94 6.26 15.36
N GLY A 85 -5.03 6.77 14.75
CA GLY A 85 -5.98 7.65 15.44
C GLY A 85 -5.44 9.06 15.74
N ILE A 86 -4.43 9.52 15.01
CA ILE A 86 -3.84 10.86 15.12
C ILE A 86 -4.32 11.73 13.96
N GLY A 87 -4.65 13.00 14.24
CA GLY A 87 -4.85 14.02 13.19
C GLY A 87 -6.09 13.84 12.31
N GLY A 88 -7.15 13.19 12.81
CA GLY A 88 -8.36 12.91 12.03
C GLY A 88 -8.97 14.17 11.40
N GLN A 89 -9.00 14.21 10.07
CA GLN A 89 -9.68 15.21 9.26
C GLN A 89 -10.94 14.57 8.64
N PRO A 90 -12.09 15.26 8.59
CA PRO A 90 -13.26 14.76 7.88
C PRO A 90 -12.91 14.38 6.44
N GLY A 91 -13.19 13.13 6.05
CA GLY A 91 -12.94 12.62 4.69
C GLY A 91 -11.57 11.98 4.46
N VAL A 92 -10.62 12.07 5.40
CA VAL A 92 -9.31 11.40 5.29
C VAL A 92 -9.31 10.13 6.14
N CYS A 93 -9.29 8.97 5.47
CA CYS A 93 -9.38 7.67 6.12
C CYS A 93 -8.00 7.10 6.47
N ALA A 94 -7.04 7.29 5.58
CA ALA A 94 -5.64 6.93 5.73
C ALA A 94 -4.81 7.78 4.76
N PHE A 95 -3.51 7.91 5.01
CA PHE A 95 -2.57 8.52 4.08
C PHE A 95 -1.12 8.11 4.42
N TYR A 96 -0.24 8.18 3.43
CA TYR A 96 1.21 8.15 3.60
C TYR A 96 1.80 9.57 3.58
N GLN A 97 2.69 9.88 4.52
CA GLN A 97 3.43 11.15 4.58
C GLN A 97 4.92 10.95 4.27
N PRO A 98 5.44 11.43 3.12
CA PRO A 98 6.84 11.25 2.72
C PRO A 98 7.87 11.85 3.69
N GLN A 99 7.65 13.10 4.14
CA GLN A 99 8.61 13.86 4.95
C GLN A 99 9.04 13.17 6.26
N GLY A 100 8.18 12.30 6.81
CA GLY A 100 8.48 11.50 8.00
C GLY A 100 8.39 10.00 7.77
N ARG A 101 8.13 9.56 6.52
CA ARG A 101 7.84 8.17 6.15
C ARG A 101 6.78 7.54 7.08
N ILE A 102 5.65 8.21 7.21
CA ILE A 102 4.60 7.83 8.17
C ILE A 102 3.41 7.22 7.43
N LEU A 103 3.03 5.99 7.79
CA LEU A 103 1.71 5.44 7.50
C LEU A 103 0.72 5.94 8.55
N ALA A 104 -0.30 6.70 8.16
CA ALA A 104 -1.32 7.22 9.05
C ALA A 104 -2.68 6.60 8.77
N LEU A 105 -3.29 5.99 9.78
CA LEU A 105 -4.64 5.41 9.67
C LEU A 105 -5.59 6.02 10.70
N ALA A 106 -6.75 6.45 10.23
CA ALA A 106 -7.82 6.93 11.10
C ALA A 106 -8.52 5.76 11.79
N LYS A 107 -8.83 5.94 13.09
CA LYS A 107 -9.41 4.90 13.97
C LYS A 107 -10.63 4.19 13.38
N ASN A 108 -11.56 4.95 12.80
CA ASN A 108 -12.89 4.44 12.41
C ASN A 108 -13.06 4.24 10.90
N ALA A 109 -12.06 4.61 10.10
CA ALA A 109 -12.23 4.73 8.65
C ALA A 109 -11.06 4.17 7.83
N GLY A 110 -9.87 4.02 8.42
CA GLY A 110 -8.68 3.56 7.68
C GLY A 110 -8.61 2.05 7.41
N GLY A 111 -9.40 1.23 8.10
CA GLY A 111 -9.39 -0.21 7.85
C GLY A 111 -9.88 -0.54 6.44
N GLY A 112 -9.07 -1.30 5.70
CA GLY A 112 -9.30 -1.66 4.31
C GLY A 112 -8.47 -0.87 3.29
N SER A 113 -7.63 0.08 3.72
CA SER A 113 -6.72 0.83 2.83
C SER A 113 -5.24 0.71 3.21
N LEU A 114 -4.88 -0.20 4.12
CA LEU A 114 -3.50 -0.33 4.59
C LEU A 114 -2.53 -0.72 3.45
N ALA A 115 -2.96 -1.60 2.56
CA ALA A 115 -2.19 -1.98 1.36
C ALA A 115 -1.92 -0.78 0.44
N HIS A 116 -2.89 0.11 0.29
CA HIS A 116 -2.77 1.32 -0.51
C HIS A 116 -1.70 2.24 0.06
N GLU A 117 -1.77 2.54 1.36
CA GLU A 117 -0.78 3.40 2.01
C GLU A 117 0.61 2.76 2.05
N TRP A 118 0.69 1.44 2.25
CA TRP A 118 1.97 0.73 2.20
C TRP A 118 2.60 0.82 0.80
N MET A 119 1.80 0.75 -0.27
CA MET A 119 2.32 0.91 -1.62
C MET A 119 2.85 2.32 -1.87
N HIS A 120 2.16 3.36 -1.40
CA HIS A 120 2.70 4.72 -1.42
C HIS A 120 4.06 4.81 -0.70
N ALA A 121 4.18 4.16 0.47
CA ALA A 121 5.43 4.12 1.20
C ALA A 121 6.54 3.40 0.43
N PHE A 122 6.23 2.25 -0.19
CA PHE A 122 7.17 1.49 -1.00
C PHE A 122 7.61 2.28 -2.25
N ASP A 123 6.66 2.88 -2.96
CA ASP A 123 6.90 3.68 -4.18
C ASP A 123 7.82 4.87 -3.88
N HIS A 124 7.61 5.55 -2.74
CA HIS A 124 8.54 6.56 -2.23
C HIS A 124 9.92 5.98 -1.85
N TYR A 125 9.95 4.87 -1.13
CA TYR A 125 11.20 4.25 -0.66
C TYR A 125 12.09 3.71 -1.79
N ILE A 126 11.47 3.18 -2.86
CA ILE A 126 12.19 2.50 -3.93
C ILE A 126 12.77 3.47 -4.95
N ALA A 127 12.27 4.71 -5.02
CA ALA A 127 12.74 5.73 -5.97
C ALA A 127 14.27 5.90 -5.94
N GLN A 128 14.86 6.03 -4.75
CA GLN A 128 16.31 6.18 -4.58
C GLN A 128 17.14 4.95 -5.01
N LYS A 129 16.50 3.78 -5.10
CA LYS A 129 17.15 2.50 -5.43
C LYS A 129 16.97 2.11 -6.89
N MET A 130 15.88 2.57 -7.50
CA MET A 130 15.52 2.21 -8.87
C MET A 130 16.30 3.01 -9.92
N PHE A 131 16.54 4.31 -9.70
CA PHE A 131 17.09 5.20 -10.74
C PHE A 131 18.57 5.51 -10.56
N GLN A 132 19.26 5.76 -11.68
CA GLN A 132 20.64 6.24 -11.72
C GLN A 132 20.70 7.72 -11.33
N GLY A 133 21.81 8.14 -10.71
CA GLY A 133 21.97 9.51 -10.20
C GLY A 133 21.18 9.78 -8.92
N GLU A 134 21.09 11.06 -8.55
CA GLU A 134 20.36 11.51 -7.37
C GLU A 134 18.85 11.57 -7.64
N VAL A 135 18.07 11.15 -6.65
CA VAL A 135 16.60 11.26 -6.63
C VAL A 135 16.21 12.02 -5.38
N SER A 136 15.48 13.12 -5.54
CA SER A 136 15.08 13.98 -4.42
C SER A 136 14.33 13.19 -3.35
N ALA A 137 14.58 13.52 -2.09
CA ALA A 137 14.11 12.74 -0.94
C ALA A 137 12.57 12.65 -0.75
N GLY A 138 11.77 13.34 -1.56
CA GLY A 138 10.30 13.26 -1.54
C GLY A 138 9.69 12.74 -2.86
N GLN A 139 10.52 12.25 -3.79
CA GLN A 139 10.07 11.73 -5.08
C GLN A 139 9.61 10.27 -4.97
N PHE A 140 8.51 9.96 -5.63
CA PHE A 140 7.97 8.61 -5.78
C PHE A 140 8.53 7.97 -7.05
N ALA A 141 8.76 6.66 -7.04
CA ALA A 141 9.37 5.98 -8.17
C ALA A 141 8.49 6.04 -9.42
N SER A 142 7.17 5.86 -9.26
CA SER A 142 6.17 6.02 -10.33
C SER A 142 6.24 7.39 -11.00
N ARG A 143 6.37 8.46 -10.21
CA ARG A 143 6.52 9.85 -10.69
C ARG A 143 7.84 10.05 -11.41
N THR A 144 8.95 9.61 -10.82
CA THR A 144 10.30 9.72 -11.40
C THR A 144 10.42 8.90 -12.68
N TRP A 145 9.71 7.78 -12.79
CA TRP A 145 9.71 6.96 -13.99
C TRP A 145 9.17 7.73 -15.21
N LEU A 146 8.11 8.50 -15.03
CA LEU A 146 7.53 9.33 -16.10
C LEU A 146 8.43 10.47 -16.57
N THR A 147 9.39 10.91 -15.75
CA THR A 147 10.40 11.90 -16.19
C THR A 147 11.53 11.27 -16.99
N ARG A 148 11.46 9.96 -17.28
CA ARG A 148 12.43 9.18 -18.07
C ARG A 148 13.84 9.19 -17.48
N GLN A 149 13.94 9.24 -16.15
CA GLN A 149 15.24 9.05 -15.50
C GLN A 149 15.77 7.63 -15.76
N PRO A 150 17.05 7.44 -16.11
CA PRO A 150 17.59 6.12 -16.41
C PRO A 150 17.46 5.17 -15.23
N VAL A 151 16.93 3.97 -15.47
CA VAL A 151 16.80 2.91 -14.46
C VAL A 151 18.17 2.25 -14.24
N LYS A 152 18.53 1.98 -12.97
CA LYS A 152 19.70 1.19 -12.60
C LYS A 152 19.49 -0.26 -13.05
N ALA A 153 20.42 -0.78 -13.86
CA ALA A 153 20.38 -2.16 -14.33
C ALA A 153 20.41 -3.14 -13.14
N HIS A 154 19.28 -3.80 -12.89
CA HIS A 154 19.12 -4.80 -11.85
C HIS A 154 17.85 -5.63 -12.14
N PRO A 155 17.83 -6.96 -11.92
CA PRO A 155 16.65 -7.79 -12.20
C PRO A 155 15.38 -7.31 -11.51
N LEU A 156 15.48 -6.91 -10.24
CA LEU A 156 14.36 -6.31 -9.50
C LEU A 156 13.86 -5.00 -10.14
N ASN A 157 14.77 -4.11 -10.57
CA ASN A 157 14.37 -2.85 -11.19
C ASN A 157 13.72 -3.08 -12.57
N ALA A 158 14.13 -4.12 -13.31
CA ALA A 158 13.50 -4.49 -14.56
C ALA A 158 12.04 -4.93 -14.40
N LEU A 159 11.68 -5.58 -13.28
CA LEU A 159 10.28 -5.94 -12.97
C LEU A 159 9.43 -4.70 -12.65
N LEU A 160 9.99 -3.74 -11.91
CA LEU A 160 9.31 -2.47 -11.63
C LEU A 160 9.15 -1.62 -12.89
N ASP A 161 10.18 -1.55 -13.73
CA ASP A 161 10.16 -0.85 -15.02
C ASP A 161 9.08 -1.41 -15.95
N GLN A 162 8.98 -2.74 -16.04
CA GLN A 162 7.90 -3.41 -16.77
C GLN A 162 6.52 -3.13 -16.17
N ALA A 163 6.41 -3.09 -14.84
CA ALA A 163 5.13 -2.79 -14.17
C ALA A 163 4.67 -1.35 -14.46
N PHE A 164 5.59 -0.38 -14.41
CA PHE A 164 5.28 1.01 -14.77
C PHE A 164 4.97 1.17 -16.25
N THR A 165 5.68 0.46 -17.13
CA THR A 165 5.36 0.42 -18.56
C THR A 165 3.93 -0.06 -18.77
N LYS A 166 3.56 -1.21 -18.18
CA LYS A 166 2.20 -1.76 -18.28
C LYS A 166 1.13 -0.86 -17.68
N LEU A 167 1.46 -0.15 -16.60
CA LEU A 167 0.50 0.71 -15.91
C LEU A 167 0.28 2.04 -16.64
N PHE A 168 1.32 2.62 -17.24
CA PHE A 168 1.28 4.00 -17.73
C PHE A 168 1.33 4.15 -19.24
N VAL A 169 1.81 3.16 -19.99
CA VAL A 169 2.04 3.26 -21.44
C VAL A 169 1.06 2.34 -22.17
N SER A 170 0.56 2.78 -23.33
CA SER A 170 -0.25 1.96 -24.23
C SER A 170 0.56 0.78 -24.78
N ASP A 171 -0.13 -0.29 -25.22
CA ASP A 171 0.54 -1.50 -25.73
C ASP A 171 1.40 -1.23 -26.99
N ASP A 172 1.09 -0.19 -27.76
CA ASP A 172 1.89 0.24 -28.92
C ASP A 172 3.07 1.17 -28.57
N GLY A 173 3.18 1.59 -27.30
CA GLY A 173 4.23 2.48 -26.82
C GLY A 173 4.08 3.95 -27.23
N CYS A 174 2.99 4.33 -27.90
CA CYS A 174 2.84 5.66 -28.50
C CYS A 174 2.10 6.67 -27.62
N ASP A 175 1.33 6.22 -26.63
CA ASP A 175 0.51 7.06 -25.75
C ASP A 175 0.49 6.51 -24.31
N VAL A 176 -0.32 7.11 -23.45
CA VAL A 176 -0.62 6.59 -22.13
C VAL A 176 -1.53 5.36 -22.19
N SER A 177 -1.48 4.50 -21.18
CA SER A 177 -2.35 3.33 -21.10
C SER A 177 -3.83 3.71 -21.03
N ASP A 178 -4.71 2.80 -21.45
CA ASP A 178 -6.16 2.98 -21.32
C ASP A 178 -6.59 3.26 -19.87
N PHE A 179 -5.95 2.60 -18.90
CA PHE A 179 -6.21 2.83 -17.48
C PHE A 179 -5.83 4.25 -17.06
N PHE A 180 -4.68 4.76 -17.51
CA PHE A 180 -4.27 6.13 -17.24
C PHE A 180 -5.26 7.12 -17.87
N GLN A 181 -5.59 6.94 -19.15
CA GLN A 181 -6.53 7.81 -19.82
C GLN A 181 -7.90 7.83 -19.13
N HIS A 182 -8.37 6.68 -18.65
CA HIS A 182 -9.61 6.58 -17.87
C HIS A 182 -9.53 7.35 -16.54
N CYS A 183 -8.46 7.17 -15.76
CA CYS A 183 -8.24 7.94 -14.52
C CYS A 183 -8.20 9.44 -14.78
N ARG A 184 -7.59 9.90 -15.89
CA ARG A 184 -7.57 11.31 -16.29
C ARG A 184 -8.98 11.82 -16.61
N ASN A 185 -9.78 11.05 -17.33
CA ASN A 185 -11.16 11.43 -17.66
C ASN A 185 -12.02 11.60 -16.40
N LEU A 186 -11.86 10.70 -15.41
CA LEU A 186 -12.55 10.80 -14.11
C LEU A 186 -12.12 12.06 -13.33
N ASP A 187 -10.83 12.37 -13.34
CA ASP A 187 -10.28 13.56 -12.70
C ASP A 187 -10.79 14.85 -13.35
N GLN A 188 -10.85 14.90 -14.69
CA GLN A 188 -11.44 16.00 -15.45
C GLN A 188 -12.92 16.19 -15.12
N ALA A 189 -13.71 15.11 -15.12
CA ALA A 189 -15.13 15.16 -14.76
C ALA A 189 -15.35 15.65 -13.33
N ALA A 190 -14.42 15.38 -12.42
CA ALA A 190 -14.44 15.82 -11.03
C ALA A 190 -13.70 17.16 -10.78
N SER A 191 -13.15 17.81 -11.82
CA SER A 191 -12.36 19.04 -11.74
C SER A 191 -11.25 18.99 -10.66
N ARG A 192 -10.52 17.87 -10.60
CA ARG A 192 -9.43 17.65 -9.63
C ARG A 192 -8.29 16.88 -10.29
N LEU A 193 -7.10 16.93 -9.69
CA LEU A 193 -5.97 16.06 -10.03
C LEU A 193 -5.70 15.13 -8.86
N TYR A 194 -6.09 13.87 -8.98
CA TYR A 194 -5.93 12.90 -7.90
C TYR A 194 -5.80 11.46 -8.43
N LEU A 195 -6.82 10.94 -9.13
CA LEU A 195 -6.83 9.55 -9.59
C LEU A 195 -5.73 9.26 -10.62
N SER A 196 -5.39 10.28 -11.41
CA SER A 196 -4.37 10.21 -12.45
C SER A 196 -2.96 10.57 -11.98
N LEU A 197 -2.78 10.79 -10.67
CA LEU A 197 -1.42 10.88 -10.10
C LEU A 197 -0.74 9.50 -10.21
N PRO A 198 0.52 9.42 -10.67
CA PRO A 198 1.21 8.14 -10.88
C PRO A 198 1.27 7.28 -9.63
N GLU A 199 1.56 7.88 -8.48
CA GLU A 199 1.61 7.20 -7.19
C GLU A 199 0.23 6.68 -6.74
N GLU A 200 -0.85 7.41 -7.03
CA GLU A 200 -2.22 7.00 -6.72
C GLU A 200 -2.68 5.84 -7.60
N MET A 201 -2.40 5.91 -8.91
CA MET A 201 -2.66 4.82 -9.83
C MET A 201 -1.92 3.55 -9.42
N THR A 202 -0.65 3.69 -9.05
CA THR A 202 0.21 2.59 -8.58
C THR A 202 -0.37 1.97 -7.31
N ALA A 203 -0.73 2.77 -6.32
CA ALA A 203 -1.30 2.30 -5.07
C ALA A 203 -2.66 1.60 -5.26
N ARG A 204 -3.55 2.13 -6.11
CA ARG A 204 -4.84 1.51 -6.46
C ARG A 204 -4.68 0.19 -7.19
N ALA A 205 -3.79 0.15 -8.18
CA ALA A 205 -3.52 -1.06 -8.92
C ALA A 205 -2.92 -2.15 -8.01
N PHE A 206 -1.98 -1.80 -7.13
CA PHE A 206 -1.42 -2.73 -6.15
C PHE A 206 -2.47 -3.25 -5.16
N GLU A 207 -3.33 -2.36 -4.65
CA GLU A 207 -4.44 -2.74 -3.79
C GLU A 207 -5.36 -3.76 -4.48
N LYS A 208 -5.70 -3.52 -5.75
CA LYS A 208 -6.51 -4.42 -6.57
C LYS A 208 -5.82 -5.78 -6.77
N VAL A 209 -4.51 -5.79 -6.99
CA VAL A 209 -3.70 -7.01 -7.11
C VAL A 209 -3.77 -7.84 -5.83
N LEU A 210 -3.54 -7.22 -4.66
CA LEU A 210 -3.59 -7.93 -3.38
C LEU A 210 -4.98 -8.46 -3.07
N GLN A 211 -6.05 -7.66 -3.29
CA GLN A 211 -7.41 -8.14 -3.04
C GLN A 211 -7.83 -9.27 -4.01
N SER A 212 -7.10 -9.45 -5.11
CA SER A 212 -7.34 -10.52 -6.08
C SER A 212 -6.74 -11.87 -5.68
N GLN A 213 -5.77 -11.89 -4.76
CA GLN A 213 -5.11 -13.12 -4.28
C GLN A 213 -6.02 -14.01 -3.43
N SER A 214 -5.69 -15.30 -3.25
CA SER A 214 -6.51 -16.24 -2.47
C SER A 214 -6.59 -15.89 -0.98
N LEU A 215 -5.49 -15.39 -0.42
CA LEU A 215 -5.43 -14.86 0.95
C LEU A 215 -6.21 -13.53 1.01
N LYS A 216 -7.14 -13.44 1.96
CA LYS A 216 -8.04 -12.32 2.20
C LYS A 216 -7.80 -11.77 3.59
N ASN A 217 -7.68 -10.45 3.66
CA ASN A 217 -7.69 -9.70 4.91
C ASN A 217 -8.33 -8.33 4.63
N SER A 218 -9.54 -8.10 5.15
CA SER A 218 -10.30 -6.88 4.86
C SER A 218 -9.86 -5.66 5.66
N PHE A 219 -8.95 -5.83 6.62
CA PHE A 219 -8.25 -4.71 7.27
C PHE A 219 -7.07 -4.25 6.43
N LEU A 220 -6.35 -5.19 5.80
CA LEU A 220 -5.28 -4.92 4.84
C LEU A 220 -5.83 -4.21 3.60
N VAL A 221 -6.88 -4.79 2.99
CA VAL A 221 -7.45 -4.28 1.74
C VAL A 221 -8.93 -4.65 1.58
N ALA A 222 -9.77 -3.66 1.25
CA ALA A 222 -11.17 -3.89 0.93
C ALA A 222 -11.75 -2.82 -0.01
N GLY A 223 -12.75 -3.19 -0.81
CA GLY A 223 -13.54 -2.24 -1.60
C GLY A 223 -13.18 -2.13 -3.08
N THR A 224 -12.22 -2.90 -3.60
CA THR A 224 -11.80 -2.79 -5.02
C THR A 224 -12.71 -3.50 -6.03
N ARG A 225 -13.82 -4.10 -5.59
CA ARG A 225 -14.67 -4.97 -6.43
C ARG A 225 -16.09 -4.46 -6.67
N GLN A 226 -16.77 -3.98 -5.63
CA GLN A 226 -18.22 -3.72 -5.69
C GLN A 226 -18.62 -2.31 -5.27
N THR A 227 -17.68 -1.48 -4.82
CA THR A 227 -17.95 -0.10 -4.42
C THR A 227 -18.31 0.77 -5.62
N ALA A 228 -18.95 1.92 -5.38
CA ALA A 228 -19.20 2.90 -6.44
C ALA A 228 -17.91 3.33 -7.14
N ALA A 229 -16.82 3.51 -6.37
CA ALA A 229 -15.50 3.80 -6.92
C ALA A 229 -14.99 2.66 -7.83
N ALA A 230 -15.15 1.40 -7.41
CA ALA A 230 -14.77 0.26 -8.24
C ALA A 230 -15.58 0.16 -9.53
N ARG A 231 -16.89 0.42 -9.48
CA ARG A 231 -17.76 0.46 -10.67
C ARG A 231 -17.45 1.62 -11.59
N ALA A 232 -16.91 2.72 -11.05
CA ALA A 232 -16.42 3.84 -11.84
C ALA A 232 -15.06 3.57 -12.51
N GLY A 233 -14.45 2.39 -12.31
CA GLY A 233 -13.20 2.02 -12.96
C GLY A 233 -11.95 2.68 -12.35
N VAL A 234 -11.97 3.07 -11.06
CA VAL A 234 -10.76 3.61 -10.40
C VAL A 234 -9.68 2.55 -10.13
N TYR A 235 -9.93 1.28 -10.47
CA TYR A 235 -8.99 0.17 -10.35
C TYR A 235 -8.83 -0.48 -11.73
N PRO A 236 -7.67 -1.08 -12.03
CA PRO A 236 -7.44 -1.72 -13.31
C PRO A 236 -8.40 -2.89 -13.56
N GLU A 237 -8.68 -3.13 -14.83
CA GLU A 237 -9.44 -4.28 -15.34
C GLU A 237 -8.73 -5.62 -14.97
N PRO A 238 -9.44 -6.76 -15.03
CA PRO A 238 -8.88 -8.06 -14.61
C PRO A 238 -7.59 -8.47 -15.33
N GLN A 239 -7.46 -8.19 -16.63
CA GLN A 239 -6.27 -8.55 -17.40
C GLN A 239 -5.04 -7.76 -16.90
N LEU A 240 -5.13 -6.44 -16.87
CA LEU A 240 -4.04 -5.58 -16.38
C LEU A 240 -3.72 -5.90 -14.90
N THR A 241 -4.74 -6.18 -14.08
CA THR A 241 -4.54 -6.63 -12.69
C THR A 241 -3.70 -7.92 -12.63
N ALA A 242 -3.96 -8.91 -13.49
CA ALA A 242 -3.20 -10.16 -13.50
C ALA A 242 -1.75 -9.94 -13.94
N GLU A 243 -1.52 -9.15 -14.99
CA GLU A 243 -0.18 -8.81 -15.51
C GLU A 243 0.64 -8.07 -14.45
N LEU A 244 0.08 -7.04 -13.82
CA LEU A 244 0.73 -6.30 -12.73
C LEU A 244 0.98 -7.21 -11.51
N GLY A 245 0.05 -8.13 -11.23
CA GLY A 245 0.21 -9.12 -10.17
C GLY A 245 1.42 -10.04 -10.40
N GLN A 246 1.66 -10.49 -11.63
CA GLN A 246 2.85 -11.28 -11.96
C GLN A 246 4.14 -10.48 -11.73
N LEU A 247 4.16 -9.21 -12.11
CA LEU A 247 5.34 -8.35 -12.01
C LEU A 247 5.66 -7.96 -10.56
N TRP A 248 4.69 -7.43 -9.81
CA TRP A 248 4.93 -7.00 -8.43
C TRP A 248 5.14 -8.17 -7.47
N LEU A 249 4.33 -9.23 -7.54
CA LEU A 249 4.55 -10.40 -6.69
C LEU A 249 5.85 -11.13 -7.08
N GLY A 250 6.21 -11.10 -8.37
CA GLY A 250 7.51 -11.58 -8.85
C GLY A 250 8.68 -10.77 -8.26
N TYR A 251 8.56 -9.43 -8.25
CA TYR A 251 9.55 -8.55 -7.61
C TYR A 251 9.75 -8.90 -6.15
N PHE A 252 8.67 -8.96 -5.37
CA PHE A 252 8.77 -9.18 -3.93
C PHE A 252 9.24 -10.60 -3.59
N ARG A 253 8.79 -11.62 -4.33
CA ARG A 253 9.29 -12.99 -4.17
C ARG A 253 10.78 -13.08 -4.43
N LEU A 254 11.26 -12.48 -5.52
CA LEU A 254 12.69 -12.48 -5.84
C LEU A 254 13.49 -11.75 -4.75
N LEU A 255 13.02 -10.60 -4.29
CA LEU A 255 13.64 -9.87 -3.19
C LEU A 255 13.69 -10.71 -1.90
N GLY A 256 12.57 -11.36 -1.53
CA GLY A 256 12.47 -12.19 -0.35
C GLY A 256 13.43 -13.38 -0.37
N GLN A 257 13.56 -14.05 -1.52
CA GLN A 257 14.53 -15.12 -1.71
C GLN A 257 15.97 -14.64 -1.47
N GLN A 258 16.33 -13.48 -2.02
CA GLN A 258 17.70 -12.95 -1.85
C GLN A 258 18.01 -12.55 -0.40
N LEU A 259 17.03 -12.01 0.34
CA LEU A 259 17.22 -11.60 1.74
C LEU A 259 17.23 -12.78 2.72
N GLN A 260 16.59 -13.91 2.38
CA GLN A 260 16.62 -15.12 3.21
C GLN A 260 17.86 -16.00 2.99
N THR A 261 18.64 -15.74 1.94
CA THR A 261 19.86 -16.50 1.60
C THR A 261 21.10 -15.94 2.32
N VAL A 262 20.95 -14.87 3.10
CA VAL A 262 22.00 -14.21 3.89
C VAL A 262 21.79 -14.54 5.36
#